data_AF-A0A2C2V6T0-F1
#
_entry.id   AF-A0A2C2V6T0-F1
#
_cell.length_a   1.000
_cell.length_b   1.000
_cell.length_c   1.000
_cell.angle_alpha   90.00
_cell.angle_beta   90.00
_cell.angle_gamma   90.00
#
_symmetry.space_group_name_H-M   'P 1'
#
loop_
_entity.id
_entity.type
_entity.pdbx_description
1 polymer ?
#
loop_
_entity_poly.entity_id
_entity_poly.type
_entity_poly.pdbx_seq_one_letter_code
_entity_poly.pdbx_strand_id
1 'polypeptide(L)'
;MPNSINERIKNRRKELNMSQAELAKQVGLKPPAISQYESGARRPSFEVLRKLSFALKVSTEYLLSGLTKEKTQEPLEHSDRVILRIVNSLSQQDKEKLVEYAAFLATGRKVKIDTLFETPSEYATYYLEEKLDHRLPIDIYGFAKELGIKVFEDNLDEGEGILIQVDHPIILLDRKITIETRKKFTLAALIGHYILPWHLKSSYISRKYDHEEVKKKDRDELLFGHSTLLVEEVEGMEANQFAFNILMPTNELTTDFIVKNATIETLKELADKKYNVSLFVLLNRLVDFADQKYAVVQSQNSKIIKSFPGSRNLVSFEKVDDRSKAASFFMNPSVKEEIREGEVPASCWFMDAKENETVYEQSVYNPELGKVLTLLTINK
;
A
#
# COMPACT_ATOMS: atom_id res chain seq x y z
N MET A 1 23.53 -11.58 5.65
CA MET A 1 22.41 -10.69 6.07
C MET A 1 21.11 -11.46 5.86
N PRO A 2 20.12 -11.38 6.77
CA PRO A 2 18.79 -11.92 6.49
C PRO A 2 18.20 -11.25 5.24
N ASN A 3 17.81 -12.06 4.26
CA ASN A 3 17.52 -11.57 2.91
C ASN A 3 16.09 -11.06 2.74
N SER A 4 15.19 -11.33 3.70
CA SER A 4 13.77 -11.03 3.58
C SER A 4 13.19 -10.27 4.78
N ILE A 5 12.13 -9.49 4.55
CA ILE A 5 11.46 -8.67 5.58
C ILE A 5 10.98 -9.51 6.77
N ASN A 6 10.44 -10.70 6.49
CA ASN A 6 9.97 -11.63 7.51
C ASN A 6 11.09 -12.12 8.43
N GLU A 7 12.26 -12.43 7.88
CA GLU A 7 13.44 -12.79 8.67
C GLU A 7 13.93 -11.61 9.51
N ARG A 8 13.90 -10.38 8.98
CA ARG A 8 14.32 -9.18 9.72
C ARG A 8 13.41 -8.87 10.90
N ILE A 9 12.10 -8.96 10.72
CA ILE A 9 11.11 -8.83 11.81
C ILE A 9 11.41 -9.87 12.89
N LYS A 10 11.55 -11.15 12.50
CA LYS A 10 11.79 -12.27 13.41
C LYS A 10 13.09 -12.13 14.18
N ASN A 11 14.17 -11.78 13.49
CA ASN A 11 15.49 -11.63 14.10
C ASN A 11 15.51 -10.44 15.05
N ARG A 12 14.96 -9.30 14.64
CA ARG A 12 14.94 -8.11 15.49
C ARG A 12 14.09 -8.30 16.74
N ARG A 13 12.96 -9.00 16.65
CA ARG A 13 12.16 -9.37 17.82
C ARG A 13 12.97 -10.22 18.81
N LYS A 14 13.70 -11.22 18.29
CA LYS A 14 14.55 -12.09 19.11
C LYS A 14 15.71 -11.33 19.76
N GLU A 15 16.34 -10.40 19.04
CA GLU A 15 17.39 -9.52 19.60
C GLU A 15 16.87 -8.66 20.76
N LEU A 16 15.59 -8.28 20.73
CA LEU A 16 14.93 -7.56 21.81
C LEU A 16 14.38 -8.46 22.91
N ASN A 17 14.62 -9.77 22.85
CA ASN A 17 14.10 -10.78 23.79
C ASN A 17 12.57 -10.74 23.95
N MET A 18 11.85 -10.39 22.88
CA MET A 18 10.39 -10.33 22.89
C MET A 18 9.79 -11.65 22.38
N SER A 19 8.71 -12.12 23.00
CA SER A 19 7.83 -13.14 22.43
C SER A 19 6.97 -12.56 21.31
N GLN A 20 6.43 -13.43 20.45
CA GLN A 20 5.48 -12.99 19.40
C GLN A 20 4.23 -12.33 20.02
N ALA A 21 3.80 -12.79 21.21
CA ALA A 21 2.66 -12.22 21.90
C ALA A 21 2.94 -10.81 22.44
N GLU A 22 4.14 -10.56 22.96
CA GLU A 22 4.55 -9.22 23.40
C GLU A 22 4.68 -8.25 22.23
N LEU A 23 5.28 -8.68 21.12
CA LEU A 23 5.33 -7.85 19.92
C LEU A 23 3.93 -7.54 19.40
N ALA A 24 3.04 -8.54 19.37
CA ALA A 24 1.66 -8.35 18.93
C ALA A 24 0.94 -7.32 19.80
N LYS A 25 1.08 -7.42 21.13
CA LYS A 25 0.52 -6.45 22.07
C LYS A 25 1.02 -5.03 21.82
N GLN A 26 2.32 -4.84 21.55
CA GLN A 26 2.88 -3.52 21.27
C GLN A 26 2.41 -2.94 19.93
N VAL A 27 2.21 -3.78 18.93
CA VAL A 27 1.75 -3.38 17.58
C VAL A 27 0.22 -3.21 17.55
N GLY A 28 -0.50 -3.64 18.59
CA GLY A 28 -1.97 -3.65 18.62
C GLY A 28 -2.58 -4.75 17.74
N LEU A 29 -1.86 -5.86 17.56
CA LEU A 29 -2.28 -7.02 16.79
C LEU A 29 -2.40 -8.25 17.68
N LYS A 30 -2.93 -9.34 17.13
CA LYS A 30 -2.95 -10.64 17.81
C LYS A 30 -1.65 -11.41 17.54
N PRO A 31 -1.17 -12.26 18.48
CA PRO A 31 0.05 -13.06 18.31
C PRO A 31 0.14 -13.83 16.98
N PRO A 32 -0.96 -14.43 16.46
CA PRO A 32 -0.93 -15.08 15.15
C PRO A 32 -0.44 -14.16 14.04
N ALA A 33 -0.91 -12.90 13.96
CA ALA A 33 -0.53 -11.96 12.90
C ALA A 33 0.99 -11.72 12.84
N ILE A 34 1.65 -11.60 14.01
CA ILE A 34 3.12 -11.48 14.08
C ILE A 34 3.80 -12.74 13.52
N SER A 35 3.28 -13.93 13.85
CA SER A 35 3.79 -15.17 13.29
C SER A 35 3.70 -15.21 11.76
N GLN A 36 2.62 -14.66 11.17
CA GLN A 36 2.42 -14.56 9.71
C GLN A 36 3.44 -13.65 9.04
N TYR A 37 3.74 -12.51 9.68
CA TYR A 37 4.78 -11.61 9.17
C TYR A 37 6.16 -12.26 9.26
N GLU A 38 6.46 -13.01 10.32
CA GLU A 38 7.76 -13.65 10.52
C GLU A 38 8.01 -14.90 9.67
N SER A 39 6.94 -15.58 9.24
CA SER A 39 7.03 -16.71 8.30
C SER A 39 7.07 -16.27 6.84
N GLY A 40 6.75 -15.01 6.54
CA GLY A 40 6.63 -14.50 5.18
C GLY A 40 5.29 -14.85 4.52
N ALA A 41 4.38 -15.50 5.24
CA ALA A 41 3.05 -15.86 4.75
C ALA A 41 2.11 -14.64 4.60
N ARG A 42 2.39 -13.54 5.33
CA ARG A 42 1.73 -12.25 5.16
C ARG A 42 2.78 -11.16 5.01
N ARG A 43 2.59 -10.26 4.02
CA ARG A 43 3.31 -8.98 4.00
C ARG A 43 2.55 -7.95 4.83
N PRO A 44 3.21 -7.21 5.74
CA PRO A 44 2.55 -6.14 6.49
C PRO A 44 2.10 -5.02 5.55
N SER A 45 0.91 -4.47 5.78
CA SER A 45 0.53 -3.19 5.17
C SER A 45 1.47 -2.10 5.68
N PHE A 46 1.49 -0.93 5.02
CA PHE A 46 2.35 0.17 5.45
C PHE A 46 2.09 0.56 6.92
N GLU A 47 0.82 0.63 7.32
CA GLU A 47 0.45 0.98 8.69
C GLU A 47 0.99 -0.04 9.70
N VAL A 48 0.86 -1.34 9.40
CA VAL A 48 1.39 -2.39 10.27
C VAL A 48 2.92 -2.37 10.27
N LEU A 49 3.55 -2.13 9.12
CA LEU A 49 4.99 -2.03 8.99
C LEU A 49 5.56 -0.89 9.85
N ARG A 50 4.88 0.26 9.88
CA ARG A 50 5.22 1.39 10.76
C ARG A 50 5.06 1.00 12.23
N LYS A 51 3.95 0.38 12.62
CA LYS A 51 3.74 -0.08 14.01
C LYS A 51 4.81 -1.10 14.44
N LEU A 52 5.19 -2.01 13.53
CA LEU A 52 6.29 -2.94 13.72
C LEU A 52 7.63 -2.22 13.87
N SER A 53 7.92 -1.21 13.06
CA SER A 53 9.19 -0.46 13.12
C SER A 53 9.35 0.23 14.48
N PHE A 54 8.29 0.84 15.01
CA PHE A 54 8.28 1.42 16.36
C PHE A 54 8.51 0.38 17.45
N ALA A 55 7.74 -0.72 17.45
CA ALA A 55 7.86 -1.77 18.46
C ALA A 55 9.24 -2.46 18.44
N LEU A 56 9.81 -2.64 17.25
CA LEU A 56 11.13 -3.25 17.03
C LEU A 56 12.29 -2.24 17.12
N LYS A 57 11.99 -0.97 17.37
CA LYS A 57 12.96 0.14 17.51
C LYS A 57 13.91 0.23 16.30
N VAL A 58 13.36 0.10 15.09
CA VAL A 58 14.10 0.18 13.81
C VAL A 58 13.32 1.07 12.84
N SER A 59 13.94 1.46 11.73
CA SER A 59 13.22 2.16 10.65
C SER A 59 12.38 1.18 9.82
N THR A 60 11.30 1.68 9.22
CA THR A 60 10.54 0.98 8.17
C THR A 60 11.46 0.55 7.03
N GLU A 61 12.40 1.43 6.65
CA GLU A 61 13.42 1.16 5.64
C GLU A 61 14.28 -0.05 6.00
N TYR A 62 14.77 -0.19 7.24
CA TYR A 62 15.53 -1.38 7.66
C TYR A 62 14.70 -2.66 7.51
N LEU A 63 13.42 -2.63 7.88
CA LEU A 63 12.55 -3.80 7.73
C LEU A 63 12.36 -4.20 6.26
N LEU A 64 12.30 -3.24 5.33
CA LEU A 64 12.16 -3.51 3.89
C LEU A 64 13.48 -3.86 3.19
N SER A 65 14.58 -3.21 3.58
CA SER A 65 15.85 -3.29 2.87
C SER A 65 16.87 -4.23 3.47
N GLY A 66 16.83 -4.42 4.79
CA GLY A 66 17.96 -4.99 5.52
C GLY A 66 19.19 -4.10 5.57
N LEU A 67 19.13 -2.90 4.97
CA LEU A 67 20.12 -1.88 5.23
C LEU A 67 19.91 -1.38 6.64
N THR A 68 20.81 -1.80 7.50
CA THR A 68 21.14 -0.96 8.64
C THR A 68 21.76 0.30 8.05
N LYS A 69 21.15 1.48 8.27
CA LYS A 69 22.02 2.57 8.76
C LYS A 69 22.67 1.91 9.97
N GLU A 70 23.94 1.51 9.85
CA GLU A 70 24.63 0.83 10.94
C GLU A 70 24.27 1.61 12.19
N LYS A 71 23.54 0.96 13.10
CA LYS A 71 23.52 1.44 14.47
C LYS A 71 24.89 1.12 15.02
N THR A 72 25.90 1.83 14.54
CA THR A 72 26.79 2.40 15.53
C THR A 72 25.88 3.13 16.50
N GLN A 73 26.12 2.92 17.79
CA GLN A 73 25.85 3.97 18.77
C GLN A 73 26.72 5.19 18.45
N GLU A 74 26.82 5.59 17.18
CA GLU A 74 27.31 6.89 16.85
C GLU A 74 26.22 7.82 17.33
N PRO A 75 26.57 8.73 18.26
CA PRO A 75 25.69 9.84 18.53
C PRO A 75 25.28 10.41 17.18
N LEU A 76 23.98 10.72 16.99
CA LEU A 76 23.47 11.57 15.90
C LEU A 76 24.59 12.51 15.43
N GLU A 77 24.84 12.62 14.12
CA GLU A 77 25.90 13.51 13.63
C GLU A 77 25.79 14.88 14.33
N HIS A 78 26.92 15.55 14.56
CA HIS A 78 26.89 16.82 15.30
C HIS A 78 25.86 17.79 14.68
N SER A 79 25.80 17.82 13.34
CA SER A 79 24.78 18.47 12.52
C SER A 79 23.36 18.06 12.91
N ASP A 80 23.03 16.77 12.90
CA ASP A 80 21.68 16.27 13.22
C ASP A 80 21.25 16.61 14.66
N ARG A 81 22.18 16.55 15.64
CA ARG A 81 21.88 16.95 17.03
C ARG A 81 21.58 18.44 17.14
N VAL A 82 22.32 19.26 16.39
CA VAL A 82 22.08 20.70 16.34
C VAL A 82 20.71 20.97 15.72
N ILE A 83 20.39 20.34 14.59
CA ILE A 83 19.08 20.45 13.93
C ILE A 83 17.95 20.03 14.88
N LEU A 84 18.06 18.87 15.53
CA LEU A 84 17.05 18.38 16.46
C LEU A 84 16.85 19.32 17.66
N ARG A 85 17.93 19.90 18.20
CA ARG A 85 17.84 20.91 19.26
C ARG A 85 17.11 22.17 18.80
N ILE A 86 17.41 22.64 17.58
CA ILE A 86 16.71 23.77 16.97
C ILE A 86 15.23 23.42 16.85
N VAL A 87 14.88 22.32 16.17
CA VAL A 87 13.50 21.88 15.94
C VAL A 87 12.71 21.78 17.26
N ASN A 88 13.30 21.20 18.31
CA ASN A 88 12.65 21.06 19.62
C ASN A 88 12.42 22.39 20.35
N SER A 89 13.19 23.43 20.01
CA SER A 89 13.04 24.78 20.57
C SER A 89 12.04 25.66 19.80
N LEU A 90 11.62 25.24 18.60
CA LEU A 90 10.70 25.99 17.76
C LEU A 90 9.24 25.84 18.21
N SER A 91 8.47 26.91 18.02
CA SER A 91 7.01 26.87 18.09
C SER A 91 6.45 25.97 16.98
N GLN A 92 5.18 25.56 17.10
CA GLN A 92 4.53 24.75 16.06
C GLN A 92 4.52 25.48 14.69
N GLN A 93 4.22 26.78 14.70
CA GLN A 93 4.22 27.62 13.50
C GLN A 93 5.62 27.74 12.87
N ASP A 94 6.68 27.78 13.68
CA ASP A 94 8.04 27.85 13.15
C ASP A 94 8.55 26.49 12.67
N LYS A 95 8.05 25.38 13.24
CA LYS A 95 8.28 24.04 12.68
C LYS A 95 7.64 23.90 11.30
N GLU A 96 6.41 24.38 11.11
CA GLU A 96 5.74 24.39 9.81
C GLU A 96 6.58 25.16 8.78
N LYS A 97 7.00 26.39 9.09
CA LYS A 97 7.90 27.18 8.22
C LYS A 97 9.24 26.49 7.95
N LEU A 98 9.81 25.81 8.94
CA LEU A 98 11.05 25.06 8.77
C LEU A 98 10.86 23.92 7.77
N VAL A 99 9.74 23.19 7.84
CA VAL A 99 9.42 22.12 6.88
C VAL A 99 9.16 22.70 5.50
N GLU A 100 8.44 23.82 5.38
CA GLU A 100 8.26 24.54 4.11
C GLU A 100 9.61 24.92 3.49
N TYR A 101 10.53 25.46 4.29
CA TYR A 101 11.87 25.83 3.84
C TYR A 101 12.72 24.62 3.47
N ALA A 102 12.67 23.54 4.26
CA ALA A 102 13.37 22.29 3.94
C ALA A 102 12.86 21.68 2.63
N ALA A 103 11.54 21.69 2.43
CA ALA A 103 10.93 21.21 1.20
C ALA A 103 11.33 22.10 0.00
N PHE A 104 11.38 23.41 0.19
CA PHE A 104 11.93 24.34 -0.81
C PHE A 104 13.39 24.06 -1.14
N LEU A 105 14.25 23.81 -0.16
CA LEU A 105 15.64 23.45 -0.41
C LEU A 105 15.79 22.15 -1.20
N ALA A 106 14.93 21.16 -0.93
CA ALA A 106 15.01 19.85 -1.58
C ALA A 106 14.41 19.82 -2.99
N THR A 107 13.34 20.56 -3.21
CA THR A 107 12.54 20.48 -4.46
C THR A 107 12.60 21.75 -5.30
N GLY A 108 13.13 22.85 -4.76
CA GLY A 108 13.06 24.18 -5.36
C GLY A 108 11.68 24.85 -5.25
N ARG A 109 10.66 24.16 -4.71
CA ARG A 109 9.26 24.62 -4.72
C ARG A 109 8.89 25.33 -3.42
N LYS A 110 8.10 26.40 -3.50
CA LYS A 110 7.46 26.96 -2.30
C LYS A 110 6.30 26.06 -1.89
N VAL A 111 6.51 25.24 -0.86
CA VAL A 111 5.44 24.46 -0.23
C VAL A 111 4.78 25.33 0.82
N LYS A 112 3.44 25.32 0.85
CA LYS A 112 2.69 25.83 1.98
C LYS A 112 2.17 24.65 2.79
N ILE A 113 2.47 24.63 4.08
CA ILE A 113 2.06 23.58 5.00
C ILE A 113 1.16 24.24 6.05
N ASP A 114 -0.14 23.98 5.95
CA ASP A 114 -1.12 24.51 6.90
C ASP A 114 -1.03 23.78 8.27
N THR A 115 -0.60 22.51 8.27
CA THR A 115 -0.38 21.72 9.50
C THR A 115 0.49 20.48 9.23
N LEU A 116 1.05 19.89 10.29
CA LEU A 116 1.93 18.72 10.22
C LEU A 116 1.27 17.48 10.87
N PHE A 117 1.04 16.45 10.06
CA PHE A 117 0.63 15.13 10.53
C PHE A 117 1.74 14.09 10.40
N GLU A 118 1.55 12.93 11.05
CA GLU A 118 2.53 11.85 11.07
C GLU A 118 2.30 10.78 9.99
N THR A 119 1.09 10.71 9.43
CA THR A 119 0.70 9.59 8.55
C THR A 119 0.01 10.05 7.26
N PRO A 120 0.17 9.29 6.16
CA PRO A 120 -0.54 9.57 4.91
C PRO A 120 -2.06 9.62 5.05
N SER A 121 -2.62 8.80 5.95
CA SER A 121 -4.06 8.78 6.22
C SER A 121 -4.55 10.09 6.82
N GLU A 122 -3.81 10.68 7.76
CA GLU A 122 -4.19 11.97 8.38
C GLU A 122 -4.15 13.12 7.38
N TYR A 123 -3.13 13.17 6.50
CA TYR A 123 -3.14 14.13 5.39
C TYR A 123 -4.33 13.93 4.47
N ALA A 124 -4.65 12.69 4.08
CA ALA A 124 -5.82 12.44 3.23
C ALA A 124 -7.13 12.92 3.89
N THR A 125 -7.33 12.61 5.17
CA THR A 125 -8.49 13.07 5.94
C THR A 125 -8.55 14.60 6.01
N TYR A 126 -7.44 15.27 6.33
CA TYR A 126 -7.39 16.73 6.40
C TYR A 126 -7.78 17.40 5.08
N TYR A 127 -7.25 16.92 3.95
CA TYR A 127 -7.58 17.49 2.65
C TYR A 127 -9.01 17.17 2.21
N LEU A 128 -9.56 16.02 2.61
CA LEU A 128 -10.99 15.76 2.46
C LEU A 128 -11.81 16.78 3.24
N GLU A 129 -11.48 16.99 4.52
CA GLU A 129 -12.19 17.87 5.45
C GLU A 129 -12.18 19.35 5.06
N GLU A 130 -11.01 19.86 4.69
CA GLU A 130 -10.78 21.30 4.52
C GLU A 130 -10.90 21.77 3.07
N LYS A 131 -10.66 20.88 2.09
CA LYS A 131 -10.52 21.29 0.68
C LYS A 131 -11.54 20.62 -0.24
N LEU A 132 -12.16 19.52 0.15
CA LEU A 132 -13.10 18.79 -0.71
C LEU A 132 -14.52 18.78 -0.11
N ASP A 133 -15.55 18.78 -0.98
CA ASP A 133 -16.96 18.76 -0.57
C ASP A 133 -17.44 17.38 -0.04
N HIS A 134 -16.51 16.45 0.25
CA HIS A 134 -16.76 15.06 0.68
C HIS A 134 -17.72 14.24 -0.20
N ARG A 135 -18.15 14.77 -1.34
CA ARG A 135 -19.08 14.09 -2.24
C ARG A 135 -18.38 12.93 -2.91
N LEU A 136 -18.90 11.74 -2.67
CA LEU A 136 -18.48 10.54 -3.36
C LEU A 136 -19.22 10.40 -4.71
N PRO A 137 -18.53 9.96 -5.78
CA PRO A 137 -17.09 9.70 -5.85
C PRO A 137 -16.26 10.98 -5.88
N ILE A 138 -15.07 10.96 -5.25
CA ILE A 138 -14.17 12.13 -5.21
C ILE A 138 -13.67 12.49 -6.62
N ASP A 139 -13.81 13.77 -6.98
CA ASP A 139 -13.20 14.33 -8.20
C ASP A 139 -11.71 14.62 -7.98
N ILE A 140 -10.89 13.59 -8.19
CA ILE A 140 -9.44 13.68 -8.00
C ILE A 140 -8.75 14.59 -9.05
N TYR A 141 -9.34 14.78 -10.23
CA TYR A 141 -8.79 15.70 -11.24
C TYR A 141 -9.09 17.15 -10.87
N GLY A 142 -10.30 17.41 -10.36
CA GLY A 142 -10.65 18.68 -9.74
C GLY A 142 -9.71 19.02 -8.58
N PHE A 143 -9.45 18.06 -7.70
CA PHE A 143 -8.50 18.23 -6.60
C PHE A 143 -7.07 18.54 -7.08
N ALA A 144 -6.57 17.84 -8.11
CA ALA A 144 -5.27 18.15 -8.71
C ALA A 144 -5.21 19.61 -9.20
N LYS A 145 -6.27 20.07 -9.86
CA LYS A 145 -6.38 21.44 -10.37
C LYS A 145 -6.40 22.48 -9.24
N GLU A 146 -7.10 22.22 -8.14
CA GLU A 146 -7.12 23.09 -6.95
C GLU A 146 -5.75 23.23 -6.30
N LEU A 147 -4.96 22.14 -6.30
CA LEU A 147 -3.57 22.15 -5.86
C LEU A 147 -2.61 22.85 -6.85
N GLY A 148 -3.11 23.32 -7.99
CA GLY A 148 -2.31 23.93 -9.06
C GLY A 148 -1.51 22.92 -9.90
N ILE A 149 -1.83 21.63 -9.81
CA ILE A 149 -1.17 20.56 -10.55
C ILE A 149 -1.83 20.41 -11.92
N LYS A 150 -1.02 20.47 -12.98
CA LYS A 150 -1.49 20.19 -14.35
C LYS A 150 -1.40 18.70 -14.63
N VAL A 151 -2.49 18.10 -15.10
CA VAL A 151 -2.53 16.68 -15.45
C VAL A 151 -2.60 16.54 -16.97
N PHE A 152 -1.72 15.73 -17.55
CA PHE A 152 -1.71 15.38 -18.97
C PHE A 152 -1.66 13.87 -19.18
N GLU A 153 -2.03 13.44 -20.38
CA GLU A 153 -1.87 12.05 -20.81
C GLU A 153 -0.92 11.95 -21.99
N ASP A 154 0.11 11.13 -21.85
CA ASP A 154 1.10 10.88 -22.89
C ASP A 154 1.55 9.41 -22.89
N ASN A 155 2.27 8.98 -23.92
CA ASN A 155 2.88 7.65 -23.93
C ASN A 155 4.11 7.66 -23.01
N LEU A 156 4.08 6.85 -21.96
CA LEU A 156 5.19 6.76 -21.02
C LEU A 156 5.92 5.43 -21.19
N ASP A 157 7.24 5.46 -21.03
CA ASP A 157 8.08 4.26 -21.07
C ASP A 157 8.49 3.79 -19.67
N GLU A 158 8.42 4.65 -18.66
CA GLU A 158 8.99 4.37 -17.34
C GLU A 158 7.99 3.77 -16.34
N GLY A 159 6.69 4.07 -16.48
CA GLY A 159 5.65 3.60 -15.56
C GLY A 159 4.26 4.16 -15.89
N GLU A 160 3.29 3.83 -15.05
CA GLU A 160 1.88 4.21 -15.24
C GLU A 160 1.60 5.71 -15.09
N GLY A 161 2.48 6.43 -14.41
CA GLY A 161 2.39 7.88 -14.30
C GLY A 161 3.61 8.47 -13.62
N ILE A 162 3.90 9.73 -13.92
CA ILE A 162 5.06 10.47 -13.44
C ILE A 162 4.58 11.79 -12.86
N LEU A 163 4.97 12.08 -11.62
CA LEU A 163 4.91 13.41 -11.04
C LEU A 163 6.24 14.10 -11.27
N ILE A 164 6.20 15.31 -11.80
CA ILE A 164 7.35 16.22 -11.95
C ILE A 164 7.09 17.44 -11.07
N GLN A 165 7.92 17.61 -10.04
CA GLN A 165 7.81 18.70 -9.07
C GLN A 165 8.75 19.85 -9.47
N VAL A 166 8.25 20.77 -10.27
CA VAL A 166 8.88 22.07 -10.60
C VAL A 166 7.98 23.22 -10.09
N ASP A 167 8.33 24.48 -10.36
CA ASP A 167 7.54 25.67 -9.96
C ASP A 167 6.03 25.53 -10.27
N HIS A 168 5.70 24.84 -11.35
CA HIS A 168 4.35 24.41 -11.69
C HIS A 168 4.30 22.89 -11.79
N PRO A 169 3.78 22.17 -10.78
CA PRO A 169 3.81 20.72 -10.76
C PRO A 169 2.98 20.12 -11.90
N ILE A 170 3.51 19.07 -12.51
CA ILE A 170 2.89 18.35 -13.62
C ILE A 170 2.78 16.87 -13.26
N ILE A 171 1.62 16.28 -13.55
CA ILE A 171 1.42 14.83 -13.55
C ILE A 171 1.16 14.38 -14.98
N LEU A 172 1.96 13.41 -15.44
CA LEU A 172 1.75 12.69 -16.69
C LEU A 172 1.18 11.32 -16.35
N LEU A 173 0.07 10.95 -16.99
CA LEU A 173 -0.51 9.60 -16.91
C LEU A 173 -0.27 8.87 -18.23
N ASP A 174 0.08 7.59 -18.16
CA ASP A 174 0.32 6.82 -19.38
C ASP A 174 -1.00 6.60 -20.15
N ARG A 175 -1.02 7.05 -21.40
CA ARG A 175 -2.15 6.89 -22.32
C ARG A 175 -2.46 5.42 -22.61
N LYS A 176 -1.49 4.50 -22.42
CA LYS A 176 -1.71 3.05 -22.51
C LYS A 176 -2.69 2.53 -21.45
N ILE A 177 -2.89 3.26 -20.35
CA ILE A 177 -3.91 2.93 -19.34
C ILE A 177 -5.26 3.41 -19.84
N THR A 178 -6.12 2.51 -20.29
CA THR A 178 -7.47 2.87 -20.77
C THR A 178 -8.52 2.87 -19.67
N ILE A 179 -8.25 2.23 -18.53
CA ILE A 179 -9.20 2.07 -17.42
C ILE A 179 -9.17 3.32 -16.53
N GLU A 180 -10.29 4.06 -16.50
CA GLU A 180 -10.38 5.33 -15.77
C GLU A 180 -10.14 5.19 -14.26
N THR A 181 -10.70 4.15 -13.62
CA THR A 181 -10.48 3.92 -12.19
C THR A 181 -9.02 3.63 -11.84
N ARG A 182 -8.24 3.10 -12.79
CA ARG A 182 -6.79 2.91 -12.64
C ARG A 182 -6.04 4.23 -12.77
N LYS A 183 -6.41 5.09 -13.74
CA LYS A 183 -5.87 6.45 -13.86
C LYS A 183 -6.11 7.26 -12.60
N LYS A 184 -7.35 7.27 -12.09
CA LYS A 184 -7.73 7.97 -10.85
C LYS A 184 -6.89 7.54 -9.66
N PHE A 185 -6.67 6.23 -9.48
CA PHE A 185 -5.83 5.74 -8.40
C PHE A 185 -4.37 6.16 -8.55
N THR A 186 -3.81 6.04 -9.76
CA THR A 186 -2.45 6.49 -10.07
C THR A 186 -2.28 7.99 -9.81
N LEU A 187 -3.23 8.80 -10.25
CA LEU A 187 -3.27 10.25 -10.00
C LEU A 187 -3.35 10.56 -8.51
N ALA A 188 -4.22 9.89 -7.74
CA ALA A 188 -4.33 10.07 -6.30
C ALA A 188 -3.03 9.73 -5.56
N ALA A 189 -2.32 8.67 -5.96
CA ALA A 189 -1.03 8.31 -5.37
C ALA A 189 0.04 9.36 -5.70
N LEU A 190 0.10 9.86 -6.94
CA LEU A 190 1.02 10.93 -7.32
C LEU A 190 0.71 12.25 -6.59
N ILE A 191 -0.57 12.59 -6.39
CA ILE A 191 -0.96 13.72 -5.53
C ILE A 191 -0.48 13.49 -4.08
N GLY A 192 -0.55 12.26 -3.59
CA GLY A 192 0.05 11.88 -2.30
C GLY A 192 1.54 12.23 -2.24
N HIS A 193 2.32 11.90 -3.28
CA HIS A 193 3.72 12.31 -3.35
C HIS A 193 3.94 13.83 -3.34
N TYR A 194 3.01 14.61 -3.88
CA TYR A 194 3.10 16.06 -3.86
C TYR A 194 2.76 16.66 -2.48
N ILE A 195 1.78 16.07 -1.78
CA ILE A 195 1.25 16.56 -0.50
C ILE A 195 2.13 16.16 0.69
N LEU A 196 2.64 14.92 0.71
CA LEU A 196 3.37 14.42 1.87
C LEU A 196 4.70 15.18 2.04
N PRO A 197 4.93 15.88 3.16
CA PRO A 197 6.04 16.83 3.26
C PRO A 197 7.41 16.16 3.34
N TRP A 198 7.47 14.86 3.62
CA TRP A 198 8.71 14.07 3.58
C TRP A 198 8.97 13.43 2.20
N HIS A 199 8.07 13.62 1.22
CA HIS A 199 8.30 13.20 -0.17
C HIS A 199 8.98 14.34 -0.94
N LEU A 200 10.32 14.34 -0.90
CA LEU A 200 11.17 15.46 -1.31
C LEU A 200 11.88 15.29 -2.66
N LYS A 201 11.56 14.25 -3.45
CA LYS A 201 12.18 14.06 -4.77
C LYS A 201 11.59 15.03 -5.80
N SER A 202 12.43 15.43 -6.76
CA SER A 202 12.01 16.25 -7.90
C SER A 202 11.04 15.51 -8.84
N SER A 203 11.04 14.18 -8.81
CA SER A 203 10.08 13.37 -9.55
C SER A 203 9.74 12.06 -8.83
N TYR A 204 8.54 11.55 -9.11
CA TYR A 204 8.05 10.26 -8.61
C TYR A 204 7.38 9.49 -9.72
N ILE A 205 7.64 8.19 -9.80
CA ILE A 205 7.07 7.29 -10.81
C ILE A 205 6.17 6.27 -10.12
N SER A 206 4.91 6.20 -10.53
CA SER A 206 3.96 5.21 -10.04
C SER A 206 3.99 3.96 -10.91
N ARG A 207 4.14 2.79 -10.28
CA ARG A 207 4.16 1.46 -10.91
C ARG A 207 5.11 1.41 -12.12
N LYS A 208 6.41 1.51 -11.82
CA LYS A 208 7.48 1.42 -12.81
C LYS A 208 7.33 0.17 -13.70
N TYR A 209 7.55 0.33 -15.00
CA TYR A 209 7.60 -0.81 -15.92
C TYR A 209 8.93 -1.54 -15.76
N ASP A 210 8.88 -2.88 -15.76
CA ASP A 210 10.08 -3.71 -15.69
C ASP A 210 10.84 -3.60 -17.02
N HIS A 211 11.91 -2.81 -17.06
CA HIS A 211 12.91 -2.87 -18.12
C HIS A 211 13.97 -3.90 -17.74
N GLU A 212 14.08 -4.98 -18.53
CA GLU A 212 15.04 -6.08 -18.28
C GLU A 212 16.50 -5.60 -18.22
N GLU A 213 16.83 -4.44 -18.78
CA GLU A 213 18.19 -3.89 -18.84
C GLU A 213 18.65 -3.16 -17.56
N VAL A 214 17.73 -2.62 -16.74
CA VAL A 214 18.11 -1.80 -15.57
C VAL A 214 18.56 -2.68 -14.39
N LYS A 215 18.06 -3.92 -14.28
CA LYS A 215 18.37 -4.84 -13.17
C LYS A 215 19.84 -5.28 -13.11
N LYS A 216 20.62 -5.13 -14.19
CA LYS A 216 22.03 -5.55 -14.25
C LYS A 216 23.03 -4.44 -13.91
N LYS A 217 22.76 -3.18 -14.23
CA LYS A 217 23.73 -2.10 -14.00
C LYS A 217 23.73 -1.59 -12.55
N ASP A 218 22.57 -1.54 -11.90
CA ASP A 218 22.44 -0.99 -10.54
C ASP A 218 22.98 -1.90 -9.43
N ARG A 219 23.33 -3.17 -9.72
CA ARG A 219 23.86 -4.07 -8.69
C ARG A 219 25.33 -3.84 -8.37
N ASP A 220 26.13 -3.36 -9.32
CA ASP A 220 27.58 -3.34 -9.17
C ASP A 220 28.15 -1.97 -8.73
N GLU A 221 27.39 -0.86 -8.86
CA GLU A 221 27.85 0.48 -8.43
C GLU A 221 27.35 0.93 -7.04
N LEU A 222 26.46 0.17 -6.39
CA LEU A 222 25.75 0.58 -5.17
C LEU A 222 26.38 0.12 -3.84
N LEU A 223 27.70 -0.14 -3.82
CA LEU A 223 28.41 -0.55 -2.61
C LEU A 223 28.78 0.61 -1.66
N PHE A 224 28.60 1.87 -2.07
CA PHE A 224 28.78 3.04 -1.19
C PHE A 224 27.78 4.15 -1.53
N GLY A 225 26.54 4.01 -1.03
CA GLY A 225 25.49 5.02 -1.14
C GLY A 225 24.13 4.40 -0.84
N HIS A 226 23.35 4.99 0.05
CA HIS A 226 22.06 4.47 0.52
C HIS A 226 21.18 3.93 -0.62
N SER A 227 20.64 2.71 -0.49
CA SER A 227 19.81 2.09 -1.53
C SER A 227 18.52 2.89 -1.76
N THR A 228 18.50 3.62 -2.88
CA THR A 228 17.39 4.44 -3.36
C THR A 228 16.14 3.61 -3.67
N LEU A 229 16.31 2.35 -4.09
CA LEU A 229 15.22 1.45 -4.46
C LEU A 229 14.26 1.15 -3.28
N LEU A 230 14.77 1.12 -2.05
CA LEU A 230 13.98 0.71 -0.88
C LEU A 230 13.26 1.90 -0.24
N VAL A 231 13.83 3.10 -0.36
CA VAL A 231 13.15 4.36 -0.07
C VAL A 231 12.00 4.58 -1.05
N GLU A 232 12.20 4.31 -2.34
CA GLU A 232 11.13 4.35 -3.35
C GLU A 232 9.96 3.41 -3.02
N GLU A 233 10.24 2.21 -2.51
CA GLU A 233 9.18 1.28 -2.07
C GLU A 233 8.38 1.83 -0.89
N VAL A 234 9.04 2.43 0.11
CA VAL A 234 8.38 3.06 1.27
C VAL A 234 7.48 4.21 0.83
N GLU A 235 8.03 5.18 0.09
CA GLU A 235 7.28 6.34 -0.37
C GLU A 235 6.11 5.92 -1.28
N GLY A 236 6.31 4.89 -2.11
CA GLY A 236 5.24 4.31 -2.93
C GLY A 236 4.13 3.67 -2.09
N MET A 237 4.46 2.98 -0.99
CA MET A 237 3.48 2.45 -0.04
C MET A 237 2.72 3.57 0.68
N GLU A 238 3.41 4.64 1.09
CA GLU A 238 2.84 5.82 1.73
C GLU A 238 1.88 6.58 0.79
N ALA A 239 2.30 6.82 -0.44
CA ALA A 239 1.49 7.45 -1.48
C ALA A 239 0.24 6.63 -1.82
N ASN A 240 0.36 5.30 -1.90
CA ASN A 240 -0.79 4.42 -2.06
C ASN A 240 -1.73 4.48 -0.85
N GLN A 241 -1.20 4.58 0.37
CA GLN A 241 -2.02 4.75 1.57
C GLN A 241 -2.79 6.07 1.53
N PHE A 242 -2.16 7.17 1.12
CA PHE A 242 -2.85 8.44 0.87
C PHE A 242 -3.99 8.24 -0.16
N ALA A 243 -3.70 7.60 -1.30
CA ALA A 243 -4.68 7.34 -2.37
C ALA A 243 -5.89 6.51 -1.89
N PHE A 244 -5.66 5.48 -1.07
CA PHE A 244 -6.76 4.69 -0.49
C PHE A 244 -7.66 5.54 0.40
N ASN A 245 -7.08 6.35 1.28
CA ASN A 245 -7.85 7.14 2.25
C ASN A 245 -8.57 8.32 1.59
N ILE A 246 -8.00 8.93 0.54
CA ILE A 246 -8.66 10.04 -0.15
C ILE A 246 -9.80 9.53 -1.04
N LEU A 247 -9.62 8.43 -1.77
CA LEU A 247 -10.63 7.90 -2.68
C LEU A 247 -11.73 7.10 -1.95
N MET A 248 -11.40 6.48 -0.82
CA MET A 248 -12.33 5.69 -0.02
C MET A 248 -12.16 6.03 1.47
N PRO A 249 -12.77 7.14 1.92
CA PRO A 249 -12.66 7.62 3.29
C PRO A 249 -13.07 6.56 4.32
N THR A 250 -12.31 6.47 5.41
CA THR A 250 -12.46 5.43 6.44
C THR A 250 -13.83 5.49 7.15
N ASN A 251 -14.35 6.68 7.41
CA ASN A 251 -15.67 6.90 8.02
C ASN A 251 -16.82 6.34 7.15
N GLU A 252 -16.75 6.54 5.84
CA GLU A 252 -17.71 6.04 4.86
C GLU A 252 -17.68 4.50 4.79
N LEU A 253 -16.48 3.93 4.70
CA LEU A 253 -16.30 2.47 4.63
C LEU A 253 -16.76 1.76 5.91
N THR A 254 -16.54 2.39 7.07
CA THR A 254 -17.01 1.85 8.36
C THR A 254 -18.53 1.67 8.33
N THR A 255 -19.26 2.64 7.79
CA THR A 255 -20.71 2.56 7.65
C THR A 255 -21.13 1.48 6.63
N ASP A 256 -20.43 1.40 5.50
CA ASP A 256 -20.76 0.45 4.43
C ASP A 256 -20.47 -1.01 4.81
N PHE A 257 -19.36 -1.28 5.52
CA PHE A 257 -18.92 -2.63 5.86
C PHE A 257 -19.54 -3.19 7.13
N ILE A 258 -20.00 -2.35 8.07
CA ILE A 258 -20.63 -2.82 9.32
C ILE A 258 -22.03 -3.40 9.08
N VAL A 259 -22.73 -2.98 8.01
CA VAL A 259 -24.18 -3.22 7.87
C VAL A 259 -24.54 -4.48 7.06
N LYS A 260 -23.63 -5.05 6.25
CA LYS A 260 -23.94 -6.21 5.39
C LYS A 260 -22.82 -7.25 5.37
N ASN A 261 -23.17 -8.53 5.24
CA ASN A 261 -22.20 -9.53 4.78
C ASN A 261 -21.68 -9.09 3.41
N ALA A 262 -20.37 -8.85 3.32
CA ALA A 262 -19.77 -8.29 2.13
C ALA A 262 -19.63 -9.40 1.08
N THR A 263 -20.33 -9.26 -0.03
CA THR A 263 -20.21 -10.14 -1.20
C THR A 263 -19.55 -9.41 -2.36
N ILE A 264 -18.95 -10.14 -3.31
CA ILE A 264 -18.39 -9.54 -4.52
C ILE A 264 -19.42 -8.66 -5.24
N GLU A 265 -20.68 -9.07 -5.33
CA GLU A 265 -21.76 -8.31 -5.98
C GLU A 265 -21.99 -6.96 -5.29
N THR A 266 -22.17 -6.99 -3.97
CA THR A 266 -22.42 -5.76 -3.18
C THR A 266 -21.21 -4.82 -3.17
N LEU A 267 -20.00 -5.38 -3.09
CA LEU A 267 -18.74 -4.62 -3.13
C LEU A 267 -18.49 -4.05 -4.52
N LYS A 268 -18.84 -4.78 -5.58
CA LYS A 268 -18.77 -4.26 -6.94
C LYS A 268 -19.73 -3.09 -7.12
N GLU A 269 -20.96 -3.20 -6.61
CA GLU A 269 -21.91 -2.08 -6.65
C GLU A 269 -21.37 -0.84 -5.92
N LEU A 270 -20.77 -0.99 -4.75
CA LEU A 270 -20.13 0.11 -4.02
C LEU A 270 -18.92 0.69 -4.78
N ALA A 271 -18.05 -0.17 -5.32
CA ALA A 271 -16.88 0.23 -6.07
C ALA A 271 -17.26 1.03 -7.31
N ASP A 272 -18.28 0.59 -8.05
CA ASP A 272 -18.70 1.22 -9.31
C ASP A 272 -19.54 2.48 -9.07
N LYS A 273 -20.53 2.42 -8.16
CA LYS A 273 -21.55 3.48 -8.00
C LYS A 273 -21.21 4.51 -6.93
N LYS A 274 -20.62 4.11 -5.80
CA LYS A 274 -20.34 5.02 -4.68
C LYS A 274 -18.94 5.63 -4.80
N TYR A 275 -17.92 4.79 -4.90
CA TYR A 275 -16.53 5.24 -4.83
C TYR A 275 -15.87 5.50 -6.20
N ASN A 276 -16.40 4.90 -7.27
CA ASN A 276 -15.80 4.92 -8.60
C ASN A 276 -14.33 4.48 -8.61
N VAL A 277 -14.06 3.33 -7.99
CA VAL A 277 -12.74 2.68 -7.90
C VAL A 277 -12.81 1.27 -8.45
N SER A 278 -11.67 0.65 -8.72
CA SER A 278 -11.67 -0.78 -9.09
C SER A 278 -12.12 -1.64 -7.91
N LEU A 279 -12.88 -2.72 -8.19
CA LEU A 279 -13.25 -3.72 -7.17
C LEU A 279 -12.02 -4.23 -6.40
N PHE A 280 -10.90 -4.46 -7.08
CA PHE A 280 -9.64 -4.89 -6.44
C PHE A 280 -9.17 -3.92 -5.33
N VAL A 281 -9.25 -2.62 -5.59
CA VAL A 281 -8.84 -1.56 -4.64
C VAL A 281 -9.77 -1.56 -3.42
N LEU A 282 -11.09 -1.69 -3.63
CA LEU A 282 -12.06 -1.76 -2.54
C LEU A 282 -11.93 -3.06 -1.72
N LEU A 283 -11.71 -4.21 -2.38
CA LEU A 283 -11.49 -5.49 -1.70
C LEU A 283 -10.22 -5.48 -0.86
N ASN A 284 -9.12 -4.92 -1.38
CA ASN A 284 -7.91 -4.74 -0.59
C ASN A 284 -8.21 -3.91 0.67
N ARG A 285 -8.95 -2.81 0.49
CA ARG A 285 -9.35 -1.95 1.60
C ARG A 285 -10.25 -2.66 2.61
N LEU A 286 -11.16 -3.53 2.18
CA LEU A 286 -11.99 -4.36 3.07
C LEU A 286 -11.13 -5.23 4.00
N VAL A 287 -10.04 -5.81 3.50
CA VAL A 287 -9.13 -6.64 4.30
C VAL A 287 -8.43 -5.80 5.38
N ASP A 288 -8.15 -4.52 5.15
CA ASP A 288 -7.58 -3.64 6.19
C ASP A 288 -8.53 -3.49 7.39
N PHE A 289 -9.85 -3.44 7.15
CA PHE A 289 -10.88 -3.24 8.20
C PHE A 289 -11.35 -4.53 8.86
N ALA A 290 -11.44 -5.60 8.08
CA ALA A 290 -12.06 -6.86 8.49
C ALA A 290 -11.11 -8.03 8.26
N ASP A 291 -9.84 -7.84 8.63
CA ASP A 291 -8.76 -8.82 8.40
C ASP A 291 -9.06 -10.18 9.05
N GLN A 292 -9.84 -10.22 10.12
CA GLN A 292 -10.26 -11.46 10.78
C GLN A 292 -11.28 -12.29 9.99
N LYS A 293 -11.97 -11.68 9.02
CA LYS A 293 -13.09 -12.29 8.29
C LYS A 293 -12.78 -12.49 6.82
N TYR A 294 -11.97 -11.62 6.21
CA TYR A 294 -11.75 -11.66 4.77
C TYR A 294 -10.28 -11.80 4.39
N ALA A 295 -10.06 -12.54 3.32
CA ALA A 295 -8.81 -12.55 2.57
C ALA A 295 -9.12 -12.33 1.08
N VAL A 296 -8.20 -11.72 0.35
CA VAL A 296 -8.37 -11.40 -1.07
C VAL A 296 -7.18 -11.92 -1.86
N VAL A 297 -7.45 -12.57 -2.98
CA VAL A 297 -6.43 -13.10 -3.88
C VAL A 297 -6.70 -12.62 -5.30
N GLN A 298 -5.66 -12.17 -5.99
CA GLN A 298 -5.71 -11.94 -7.43
C GLN A 298 -4.82 -12.97 -8.11
N SER A 299 -5.36 -13.63 -9.13
CA SER A 299 -4.64 -14.64 -9.91
C SER A 299 -4.75 -14.37 -11.41
N GLN A 300 -3.75 -14.84 -12.15
CA GLN A 300 -3.66 -14.75 -13.60
C GLN A 300 -2.88 -15.96 -14.11
N ASN A 301 -3.33 -16.57 -15.21
CA ASN A 301 -2.70 -17.78 -15.78
C ASN A 301 -2.46 -18.89 -14.73
N SER A 302 -3.48 -19.15 -13.91
CA SER A 302 -3.44 -20.12 -12.79
C SER A 302 -2.38 -19.85 -11.72
N LYS A 303 -1.78 -18.66 -11.67
CA LYS A 303 -0.82 -18.27 -10.63
C LYS A 303 -1.38 -17.14 -9.78
N ILE A 304 -1.11 -17.18 -8.48
CA ILE A 304 -1.39 -16.06 -7.58
C ILE A 304 -0.40 -14.93 -7.89
N ILE A 305 -0.91 -13.75 -8.25
CA ILE A 305 -0.08 -12.58 -8.58
C ILE A 305 -0.08 -11.54 -7.46
N LYS A 306 -1.16 -11.44 -6.68
CA LYS A 306 -1.26 -10.59 -5.48
C LYS A 306 -2.16 -11.26 -4.46
N SER A 307 -1.88 -11.03 -3.18
CA SER A 307 -2.68 -11.56 -2.09
C SER A 307 -2.69 -10.62 -0.89
N PHE A 308 -3.84 -10.60 -0.22
CA PHE A 308 -4.09 -9.88 1.02
C PHE A 308 -4.72 -10.90 1.98
N PRO A 309 -3.91 -11.62 2.77
CA PRO A 309 -4.34 -12.83 3.49
C PRO A 309 -5.27 -12.58 4.68
N GLY A 310 -5.56 -11.32 5.03
CA GLY A 310 -6.22 -11.00 6.29
C GLY A 310 -5.46 -11.63 7.46
N SER A 311 -6.16 -12.25 8.39
CA SER A 311 -5.60 -12.85 9.60
C SER A 311 -5.22 -14.32 9.46
N ARG A 312 -5.29 -14.92 8.27
CA ARG A 312 -5.00 -16.35 8.06
C ARG A 312 -4.06 -16.55 6.88
N ASN A 313 -3.05 -17.41 7.05
CA ASN A 313 -1.99 -17.56 6.07
C ASN A 313 -2.48 -18.19 4.78
N LEU A 314 -2.39 -17.45 3.69
CA LEU A 314 -2.65 -18.00 2.37
C LEU A 314 -1.52 -18.94 1.94
N VAL A 315 -1.84 -19.91 1.08
CA VAL A 315 -0.86 -20.71 0.38
C VAL A 315 0.08 -19.80 -0.43
N SER A 316 1.37 -20.09 -0.36
CA SER A 316 2.43 -19.37 -1.08
C SER A 316 2.16 -19.37 -2.60
N PHE A 317 2.70 -18.37 -3.31
CA PHE A 317 2.63 -17.99 -4.74
C PHE A 317 2.83 -19.11 -5.78
N GLU A 318 2.16 -20.23 -5.58
CA GLU A 318 2.11 -21.40 -6.43
C GLU A 318 0.85 -21.34 -7.30
N LYS A 319 0.62 -22.45 -8.00
CA LYS A 319 -0.56 -22.63 -8.82
C LYS A 319 -1.81 -22.53 -7.95
N VAL A 320 -2.85 -21.86 -8.44
CA VAL A 320 -4.19 -21.87 -7.86
C VAL A 320 -4.69 -23.31 -7.83
N ASP A 321 -5.13 -23.81 -6.66
CA ASP A 321 -5.58 -25.19 -6.47
C ASP A 321 -6.77 -25.51 -7.38
N ASP A 322 -6.70 -26.64 -8.09
CA ASP A 322 -7.69 -27.05 -9.09
C ASP A 322 -9.10 -27.27 -8.50
N ARG A 323 -9.22 -27.43 -7.18
CA ARG A 323 -10.50 -27.56 -6.46
C ARG A 323 -11.18 -26.22 -6.15
N SER A 324 -10.46 -25.10 -6.30
CA SER A 324 -11.00 -23.75 -6.05
C SER A 324 -11.99 -23.31 -7.13
N LYS A 325 -12.87 -22.35 -6.81
CA LYS A 325 -13.72 -21.72 -7.83
C LYS A 325 -12.90 -20.90 -8.82
N ALA A 326 -11.82 -20.26 -8.36
CA ALA A 326 -10.89 -19.50 -9.19
C ALA A 326 -10.25 -20.37 -10.28
N ALA A 327 -9.80 -21.58 -9.94
CA ALA A 327 -9.17 -22.49 -10.91
C ALA A 327 -10.09 -22.84 -12.08
N SER A 328 -11.40 -22.95 -11.82
CA SER A 328 -12.37 -23.26 -12.87
C SER A 328 -12.40 -22.21 -13.99
N PHE A 329 -12.04 -20.95 -13.72
CA PHE A 329 -11.94 -19.91 -14.75
C PHE A 329 -10.70 -20.06 -15.64
N PHE A 330 -9.64 -20.73 -15.18
CA PHE A 330 -8.48 -21.00 -16.02
C PHE A 330 -8.66 -22.28 -16.85
N MET A 331 -9.47 -23.23 -16.38
CA MET A 331 -9.83 -24.44 -17.13
C MET A 331 -10.92 -24.17 -18.17
N ASN A 332 -11.93 -23.39 -17.79
CA ASN A 332 -13.05 -23.01 -18.64
C ASN A 332 -13.36 -21.51 -18.46
N PRO A 333 -12.59 -20.63 -19.14
CA PRO A 333 -12.75 -19.19 -19.03
C PRO A 333 -14.11 -18.75 -19.54
N SER A 334 -14.74 -17.85 -18.79
CA SER A 334 -16.01 -17.25 -19.20
C SER A 334 -15.77 -16.14 -20.22
N VAL A 335 -16.66 -16.03 -21.21
CA VAL A 335 -16.58 -14.98 -22.25
C VAL A 335 -17.07 -13.63 -21.71
N LYS A 336 -17.82 -13.65 -20.61
CA LYS A 336 -18.32 -12.47 -19.90
C LYS A 336 -17.86 -12.51 -18.45
N GLU A 337 -17.97 -11.37 -17.78
CA GLU A 337 -17.75 -11.36 -16.34
C GLU A 337 -18.81 -12.23 -15.65
N GLU A 338 -18.33 -13.16 -14.82
CA GLU A 338 -19.13 -14.17 -14.14
C GLU A 338 -18.54 -14.34 -12.73
N ILE A 339 -19.42 -14.58 -11.76
CA ILE A 339 -19.06 -14.88 -10.39
C ILE A 339 -19.32 -16.37 -10.16
N ARG A 340 -18.29 -17.07 -9.67
CA ARG A 340 -18.39 -18.46 -9.22
C ARG A 340 -18.11 -18.50 -7.74
N GLU A 341 -19.04 -19.06 -6.99
CA GLU A 341 -18.97 -19.06 -5.53
C GLU A 341 -19.35 -20.42 -4.92
N GLY A 342 -19.02 -20.58 -3.65
CA GLY A 342 -19.41 -21.72 -2.82
C GLY A 342 -18.32 -22.13 -1.84
N GLU A 343 -18.67 -23.10 -0.98
CA GLU A 343 -17.72 -23.71 -0.06
C GLU A 343 -16.69 -24.55 -0.83
N VAL A 344 -15.41 -24.36 -0.51
CA VAL A 344 -14.28 -25.16 -1.00
C VAL A 344 -13.44 -25.62 0.18
N PRO A 345 -12.64 -26.71 0.05
CA PRO A 345 -11.71 -27.08 1.09
C PRO A 345 -10.80 -25.91 1.45
N ALA A 346 -10.68 -25.58 2.74
CA ALA A 346 -9.84 -24.49 3.21
C ALA A 346 -8.38 -24.68 2.79
N SER A 347 -7.93 -25.93 2.57
CA SER A 347 -6.60 -26.27 2.09
C SER A 347 -6.30 -25.80 0.67
N CYS A 348 -7.31 -25.39 -0.11
CA CYS A 348 -7.09 -24.73 -1.40
C CYS A 348 -6.41 -23.37 -1.24
N TRP A 349 -6.66 -22.71 -0.11
CA TRP A 349 -6.29 -21.31 0.08
C TRP A 349 -5.41 -21.09 1.31
N PHE A 350 -5.50 -21.91 2.36
CA PHE A 350 -4.79 -21.68 3.63
C PHE A 350 -3.82 -22.80 3.98
N MET A 351 -2.62 -22.42 4.42
CA MET A 351 -1.56 -23.38 4.78
C MET A 351 -1.86 -24.19 6.04
N ASP A 352 -2.69 -23.64 6.94
CA ASP A 352 -3.05 -24.21 8.24
C ASP A 352 -4.45 -24.85 8.24
N ALA A 353 -4.98 -25.17 7.06
CA ALA A 353 -6.28 -25.80 6.91
C ALA A 353 -6.35 -27.15 7.63
N LYS A 354 -7.37 -27.33 8.47
CA LYS A 354 -7.67 -28.62 9.10
C LYS A 354 -8.36 -29.56 8.11
N GLU A 355 -8.31 -30.84 8.42
CA GLU A 355 -9.05 -31.86 7.67
C GLU A 355 -10.55 -31.53 7.68
N ASN A 356 -11.19 -31.58 6.50
CA ASN A 356 -12.60 -31.24 6.27
C ASN A 356 -13.01 -29.78 6.57
N GLU A 357 -12.06 -28.89 6.87
CA GLU A 357 -12.35 -27.48 7.00
C GLU A 357 -12.68 -26.86 5.63
N THR A 358 -13.69 -26.00 5.60
CA THR A 358 -14.15 -25.30 4.39
C THR A 358 -14.00 -23.80 4.54
N VAL A 359 -13.88 -23.12 3.41
CA VAL A 359 -13.93 -21.66 3.30
C VAL A 359 -14.91 -21.29 2.20
N TYR A 360 -15.71 -20.25 2.45
CA TYR A 360 -16.56 -19.70 1.42
C TYR A 360 -15.72 -18.86 0.46
N GLU A 361 -15.69 -19.27 -0.79
CA GLU A 361 -14.99 -18.60 -1.87
C GLU A 361 -15.99 -17.91 -2.80
N GLN A 362 -15.75 -16.65 -3.12
CA GLN A 362 -16.34 -15.98 -4.28
C GLN A 362 -15.23 -15.55 -5.23
N SER A 363 -15.33 -15.92 -6.50
CA SER A 363 -14.32 -15.59 -7.53
C SER A 363 -15.00 -14.94 -8.73
N VAL A 364 -14.46 -13.81 -9.18
CA VAL A 364 -14.92 -13.08 -10.37
C VAL A 364 -13.82 -13.00 -11.41
N TYR A 365 -14.14 -13.34 -12.66
CA TYR A 365 -13.19 -13.31 -13.77
C TYR A 365 -13.39 -12.08 -14.65
N ASN A 366 -12.34 -11.30 -14.84
CA ASN A 366 -12.30 -10.23 -15.82
C ASN A 366 -11.66 -10.74 -17.13
N PRO A 367 -12.45 -10.94 -18.21
CA PRO A 367 -11.96 -11.49 -19.46
C PRO A 367 -11.01 -10.56 -20.23
N GLU A 368 -11.17 -9.23 -20.08
CA GLU A 368 -10.30 -8.24 -20.75
C GLU A 368 -8.86 -8.29 -20.20
N LEU A 369 -8.72 -8.54 -18.90
CA LEU A 369 -7.42 -8.60 -18.23
C LEU A 369 -6.89 -10.03 -18.08
N GLY A 370 -7.73 -11.04 -18.30
CA GLY A 370 -7.41 -12.44 -18.03
C GLY A 370 -7.14 -12.72 -16.55
N LYS A 371 -7.74 -11.93 -15.63
CA LYS A 371 -7.48 -11.99 -14.18
C LYS A 371 -8.71 -12.47 -13.43
N VAL A 372 -8.47 -13.29 -12.41
CA VAL A 372 -9.49 -13.69 -11.43
C VAL A 372 -9.23 -12.94 -10.13
N LEU A 373 -10.28 -12.36 -9.56
CA LEU A 373 -10.28 -11.76 -8.23
C LEU A 373 -11.14 -12.61 -7.31
N THR A 374 -10.55 -13.06 -6.21
CA THR A 374 -11.14 -13.99 -5.25
C THR A 374 -11.28 -13.33 -3.90
N LEU A 375 -12.48 -13.34 -3.34
CA LEU A 375 -12.80 -12.98 -1.97
C LEU A 375 -13.05 -14.27 -1.18
N LEU A 376 -12.32 -14.44 -0.08
CA LEU A 376 -12.46 -15.55 0.84
C LEU A 376 -13.10 -15.05 2.12
N THR A 377 -14.18 -15.71 2.56
CA THR A 377 -14.80 -15.44 3.86
C THR A 377 -14.40 -16.55 4.83
N ILE A 378 -13.59 -16.17 5.82
CA ILE A 378 -13.11 -17.05 6.88
C ILE A 378 -14.23 -17.22 7.89
N ASN A 379 -14.91 -18.37 7.84
CA ASN A 379 -15.89 -18.76 8.85
C ASN A 379 -15.15 -19.09 10.15
N LYS A 380 -15.64 -18.58 11.29
CA LYS A 380 -15.06 -18.85 12.61
C LYS A 380 -15.57 -20.14 13.23
#